data_AF-A0A158KSF4-F1
#
_entry.id   AF-A0A158KSF4-F1
#
_cell.length_a   1.000
_cell.length_b   1.000
_cell.length_c   1.000
_cell.angle_alpha   90.00
_cell.angle_beta   90.00
_cell.angle_gamma   90.00
#
_symmetry.space_group_name_H-M   'P 1'
#
loop_
_entity.id
_entity.type
_entity.pdbx_description
1 polymer ?
#
loop_
_entity_poly.entity_id
_entity_poly.type
_entity_poly.pdbx_seq_one_letter_code
_entity_poly.pdbx_strand_id
1 'polypeptide(L)'
;MKGLALSEQSISALVTAEASSVQSIQDVITTTEDEFPDTETTSASAPAATSASTSKARKFRSVKVVFDNVAVTNAGAAGGYFYKVYLNLPENADIDTVGPTHFLGTLGAFEIASEAHHGSVTLEYPATGAMVKIRASASREHVISFVRVDGTSAPAGQVIAAGELRLELSTEAPFIKSKRVKPGRNDIPY
;
A
#
# COMPACT_ATOMS: atom_id res chain seq x y z
N MET A 1 -14.11 -6.69 -0.20
CA MET A 1 -15.27 -5.86 -0.60
C MET A 1 -15.46 -6.00 -2.10
N LYS A 2 -16.70 -6.21 -2.59
CA LYS A 2 -17.01 -6.28 -4.03
C LYS A 2 -17.67 -4.98 -4.49
N GLY A 3 -17.37 -4.55 -5.72
CA GLY A 3 -18.00 -3.41 -6.37
C GLY A 3 -17.70 -2.06 -5.70
N LEU A 4 -16.43 -1.64 -5.75
CA LEU A 4 -16.03 -0.30 -5.30
C LEU A 4 -16.31 0.73 -6.41
N ALA A 5 -16.96 1.83 -6.05
CA ALA A 5 -17.19 2.96 -6.94
C ALA A 5 -16.65 4.24 -6.28
N LEU A 6 -15.74 4.93 -6.98
CA LEU A 6 -15.18 6.18 -6.52
C LEU A 6 -15.70 7.34 -7.37
N SER A 7 -16.06 8.43 -6.70
CA SER A 7 -16.60 9.66 -7.29
C SER A 7 -15.93 10.89 -6.68
N GLU A 8 -16.44 12.10 -6.90
CA GLU A 8 -15.95 13.34 -6.30
C GLU A 8 -15.92 13.35 -4.75
N GLN A 9 -16.50 12.35 -4.09
CA GLN A 9 -16.48 12.25 -2.63
C GLN A 9 -15.29 11.44 -2.12
N SER A 10 -14.76 11.84 -0.96
CA SER A 10 -13.87 10.99 -0.18
C SER A 10 -14.69 9.91 0.52
N ILE A 11 -14.25 8.65 0.44
CA ILE A 11 -14.97 7.52 1.02
C ILE A 11 -14.03 6.59 1.77
N SER A 12 -14.60 5.76 2.64
CA SER A 12 -13.89 4.68 3.32
C SER A 12 -14.57 3.35 3.02
N ALA A 13 -13.77 2.31 2.80
CA ALA A 13 -14.22 0.95 2.54
C ALA A 13 -13.72 0.02 3.65
N LEU A 14 -14.64 -0.74 4.25
CA LEU A 14 -14.28 -1.82 5.16
C LEU A 14 -13.85 -3.05 4.35
N VAL A 15 -12.64 -3.52 4.60
CA VAL A 15 -12.09 -4.74 4.03
C VAL A 15 -11.92 -5.77 5.15
N THR A 16 -12.56 -6.92 4.97
CA THR A 16 -12.46 -8.04 5.90
C THR A 16 -11.53 -9.10 5.32
N ALA A 17 -10.38 -9.31 5.97
CA ALA A 17 -9.46 -10.41 5.69
C ALA A 17 -10.03 -11.74 6.20
N GLU A 18 -9.49 -12.85 5.71
CA GLU A 18 -9.90 -14.18 6.19
C GLU A 18 -9.56 -14.36 7.68
N ALA A 19 -10.44 -15.05 8.43
CA ALA A 19 -10.24 -15.26 9.87
C ALA A 19 -8.94 -16.02 10.19
N SER A 20 -8.52 -16.92 9.30
CA SER A 20 -7.25 -17.67 9.37
C SER A 20 -6.02 -16.77 9.19
N SER A 21 -6.17 -15.59 8.59
CA SER A 21 -5.06 -14.70 8.22
C SER A 21 -4.61 -13.79 9.37
N VAL A 22 -5.41 -13.63 10.43
CA VAL A 22 -5.13 -12.68 11.53
C VAL A 22 -3.77 -12.96 12.20
N GLN A 23 -3.48 -14.23 12.51
CA GLN A 23 -2.19 -14.60 13.09
C GLN A 23 -1.03 -14.35 12.12
N SER A 24 -1.23 -14.64 10.84
CA SER A 24 -0.20 -14.40 9.81
C SER A 24 0.08 -12.91 9.61
N ILE A 25 -0.94 -12.06 9.69
CA ILE A 25 -0.79 -10.59 9.66
C ILE A 25 0.03 -10.14 10.87
N GLN A 26 -0.29 -10.62 12.08
CA GLN A 26 0.46 -10.28 13.29
C GLN A 26 1.92 -10.73 13.21
N ASP A 27 2.17 -11.95 12.72
CA ASP A 27 3.51 -12.49 12.54
C ASP A 27 4.32 -11.64 11.56
N VAL A 28 3.70 -11.19 10.46
CA VAL A 28 4.33 -10.30 9.47
C VAL A 28 4.68 -8.95 10.10
N ILE A 29 3.77 -8.32 10.85
CA ILE A 29 4.01 -7.03 11.51
C ILE A 29 5.18 -7.15 12.49
N THR A 30 5.11 -8.13 13.40
CA THR A 30 6.13 -8.36 14.45
C THR A 30 7.49 -8.67 13.84
N THR A 31 7.55 -9.56 12.84
CA THR A 31 8.81 -9.91 12.16
C THR A 31 9.40 -8.70 11.42
N THR A 32 8.55 -7.84 10.86
CA THR A 32 9.00 -6.65 10.13
C THR A 32 9.54 -5.59 11.10
N GLU A 33 8.91 -5.40 12.25
CA GLU A 33 9.41 -4.52 13.33
C GLU A 33 10.79 -4.97 13.83
N ASP A 34 10.99 -6.28 14.02
CA ASP A 34 12.28 -6.85 14.42
C ASP A 34 13.37 -6.68 13.34
N GLU A 35 13.01 -6.83 12.07
CA GLU A 35 13.95 -6.70 10.94
C GLU A 35 14.28 -5.23 10.61
N PHE A 36 13.36 -4.30 10.90
CA PHE A 36 13.47 -2.87 10.57
C PHE A 36 12.97 -1.98 11.73
N PRO A 37 13.72 -1.88 12.84
CA PRO A 37 13.35 -1.00 13.94
C PRO A 37 13.38 0.48 13.50
N ASP A 38 12.34 1.25 13.88
CA ASP A 38 12.12 2.68 13.57
C ASP A 38 13.16 3.65 14.19
N THR A 39 14.35 3.19 14.57
CA THR A 39 15.38 4.07 15.15
C THR A 39 16.06 4.90 14.06
N GLU A 40 15.66 6.17 13.97
CA GLU A 40 16.52 7.23 13.46
C GLU A 40 17.87 7.19 14.21
N THR A 41 18.96 6.99 13.46
CA THR A 41 20.39 7.08 13.84
C THR A 41 21.15 5.75 14.02
N THR A 42 21.98 5.50 13.00
CA THR A 42 23.32 4.85 13.01
C THR A 42 23.52 3.33 13.10
N SER A 43 24.53 2.94 12.32
CA SER A 43 25.35 1.73 12.39
C SER A 43 24.77 0.48 11.75
N ALA A 44 25.17 0.34 10.48
CA ALA A 44 25.24 -0.92 9.78
C ALA A 44 25.94 -1.97 10.64
N SER A 45 25.18 -2.91 11.17
CA SER A 45 25.63 -4.27 11.40
C SER A 45 24.53 -5.18 10.90
N ALA A 46 24.70 -5.60 9.66
CA ALA A 46 23.85 -6.59 9.02
C ALA A 46 23.92 -7.90 9.83
N PRO A 47 22.79 -8.52 10.21
CA PRO A 47 22.78 -9.95 10.42
C PRO A 47 23.15 -10.61 9.09
N ALA A 48 24.08 -11.56 9.16
CA ALA A 48 24.63 -12.27 8.01
C ALA A 48 23.54 -12.79 7.08
N ALA A 49 23.80 -12.69 5.78
CA ALA A 49 22.98 -13.30 4.74
C ALA A 49 22.98 -14.82 4.91
N THR A 50 21.99 -15.35 5.63
CA THR A 50 21.70 -16.78 5.58
C THR A 50 20.90 -17.03 4.33
N SER A 51 21.58 -17.65 3.37
CA SER A 51 21.06 -18.20 2.13
C SER A 51 19.68 -18.84 2.30
N ALA A 52 18.85 -18.66 1.27
CA ALA A 52 17.58 -19.35 1.10
C ALA A 52 17.75 -20.86 1.34
N SER A 53 17.33 -21.35 2.51
CA SER A 53 17.17 -22.77 2.77
C SER A 53 15.71 -23.14 2.51
N THR A 54 15.53 -24.02 1.54
CA THR A 54 14.29 -24.71 1.24
C THR A 54 13.77 -25.53 2.44
N SER A 55 12.45 -25.58 2.58
CA SER A 55 11.64 -26.37 3.55
C SER A 55 11.27 -25.71 4.90
N LYS A 56 10.33 -24.76 4.84
CA LYS A 56 9.27 -24.57 5.84
C LYS A 56 8.09 -23.95 5.10
N ALA A 57 6.85 -24.31 5.46
CA ALA A 57 5.62 -23.78 4.85
C ALA A 57 5.79 -22.30 4.51
N ARG A 58 5.50 -21.91 3.26
CA ARG A 58 5.76 -20.59 2.68
C ARG A 58 5.24 -19.52 3.67
N LYS A 59 6.14 -18.99 4.52
CA LYS A 59 5.75 -18.00 5.53
C LYS A 59 5.44 -16.73 4.77
N PHE A 60 4.28 -16.15 5.04
CA PHE A 60 3.96 -14.82 4.56
C PHE A 60 4.98 -13.82 5.12
N ARG A 61 5.36 -12.85 4.29
CA ARG A 61 6.41 -11.88 4.57
C ARG A 61 5.93 -10.44 4.44
N SER A 62 4.79 -10.23 3.80
CA SER A 62 4.22 -8.90 3.60
C SER A 62 2.70 -8.96 3.46
N VAL A 63 2.07 -7.81 3.67
CA VAL A 63 0.66 -7.55 3.44
C VAL A 63 0.55 -6.50 2.34
N LYS A 64 -0.43 -6.67 1.45
CA LYS A 64 -0.78 -5.71 0.40
C LYS A 64 -2.29 -5.49 0.32
N VAL A 65 -2.68 -4.31 -0.14
CA VAL A 65 -4.06 -4.00 -0.57
C VAL A 65 -4.12 -4.17 -2.07
N VAL A 66 -5.07 -4.98 -2.54
CA VAL A 66 -5.24 -5.31 -3.95
C VAL A 66 -6.58 -4.79 -4.45
N PHE A 67 -6.52 -4.06 -5.56
CA PHE A 67 -7.66 -3.65 -6.36
C PHE A 67 -7.68 -4.51 -7.61
N ASP A 68 -8.79 -5.14 -7.89
CA ASP A 68 -8.94 -6.04 -9.02
C ASP A 68 -10.08 -5.59 -9.92
N ASN A 69 -9.91 -5.81 -11.23
CA ASN A 69 -10.77 -5.32 -12.30
C ASN A 69 -11.03 -3.81 -12.17
N VAL A 70 -9.96 -3.03 -12.07
CA VAL A 70 -10.03 -1.58 -11.97
C VAL A 70 -10.27 -0.97 -13.35
N ALA A 71 -11.15 0.02 -13.44
CA ALA A 71 -11.41 0.74 -14.66
C ALA A 71 -11.68 2.23 -14.37
N VAL A 72 -11.18 3.08 -15.26
CA VAL A 72 -11.58 4.48 -15.34
C VAL A 72 -12.88 4.56 -16.13
N THR A 73 -13.87 5.29 -15.63
CA THR A 73 -15.13 5.53 -16.37
C THR A 73 -14.93 6.57 -17.47
N ASN A 74 -15.92 6.72 -18.36
CA ASN A 74 -15.88 7.78 -19.37
C ASN A 74 -15.76 9.18 -18.75
N ALA A 75 -16.40 9.42 -17.60
CA ALA A 75 -16.27 10.68 -16.87
C ALA A 75 -14.86 10.84 -16.28
N GLY A 76 -14.33 9.77 -15.68
CA GLY A 76 -13.00 9.75 -15.10
C GLY A 76 -11.86 9.89 -16.12
N ALA A 77 -12.11 9.62 -17.39
CA ALA A 77 -11.11 9.74 -18.46
C ALA A 77 -10.65 11.20 -18.70
N ALA A 78 -11.47 12.19 -18.28
CA ALA A 78 -11.10 13.60 -18.36
C ALA A 78 -9.89 13.96 -17.45
N GLY A 79 -9.58 13.12 -16.45
CA GLY A 79 -8.47 13.35 -15.53
C GLY A 79 -8.67 14.57 -14.63
N GLY A 80 -7.58 15.14 -14.11
CA GLY A 80 -7.66 16.29 -13.20
C GLY A 80 -8.04 15.91 -11.76
N TYR A 81 -7.88 14.65 -11.37
CA TYR A 81 -8.12 14.17 -10.02
C TYR A 81 -7.25 12.95 -9.70
N PHE A 82 -7.12 12.68 -8.41
CA PHE A 82 -6.64 11.39 -7.89
C PHE A 82 -7.17 11.19 -6.47
N TYR A 83 -6.95 10.01 -5.93
CA TYR A 83 -7.20 9.69 -4.52
C TYR A 83 -5.89 9.39 -3.83
N LYS A 84 -5.72 9.95 -2.63
CA LYS A 84 -4.75 9.42 -1.67
C LYS A 84 -5.39 8.23 -0.97
N VAL A 85 -4.68 7.10 -0.94
CA VAL A 85 -5.14 5.85 -0.35
C VAL A 85 -4.48 5.68 1.01
N TYR A 86 -5.28 5.44 2.05
CA TYR A 86 -4.82 5.28 3.42
C TYR A 86 -5.34 3.98 4.04
N LEU A 87 -4.55 3.40 4.94
CA LEU A 87 -4.93 2.26 5.77
C LEU A 87 -5.31 2.73 7.17
N ASN A 88 -6.46 2.30 7.67
CA ASN A 88 -6.95 2.53 9.04
C ASN A 88 -6.84 4.00 9.47
N LEU A 89 -7.17 4.93 8.57
CA LEU A 89 -7.14 6.36 8.87
C LEU A 89 -8.19 6.67 9.97
N PRO A 90 -7.82 7.33 11.07
CA PRO A 90 -8.77 7.65 12.13
C PRO A 90 -9.83 8.65 11.65
N GLU A 91 -11.07 8.48 12.10
CA GLU A 91 -12.14 9.42 11.80
C GLU A 91 -11.82 10.80 12.40
N ASN A 92 -11.99 11.86 11.61
CA ASN A 92 -11.77 13.27 12.01
C ASN A 92 -10.34 13.63 12.41
N ALA A 93 -9.35 12.77 12.14
CA ALA A 93 -7.96 13.14 12.36
C ALA A 93 -7.48 14.16 11.32
N ASP A 94 -6.58 15.04 11.75
CA ASP A 94 -5.87 15.93 10.86
C ASP A 94 -4.94 15.12 9.93
N ILE A 95 -5.31 15.05 8.65
CA ILE A 95 -4.62 14.27 7.61
C ILE A 95 -3.19 14.76 7.41
N ASP A 96 -2.91 16.04 7.64
CA ASP A 96 -1.54 16.56 7.50
C ASP A 96 -0.63 16.02 8.61
N THR A 97 -1.19 15.73 9.77
CA THR A 97 -0.49 15.18 10.92
C THR A 97 -0.38 13.65 10.85
N VAL A 98 -1.49 12.93 10.62
CA VAL A 98 -1.51 11.45 10.68
C VAL A 98 -1.32 10.80 9.32
N GLY A 99 -1.61 11.50 8.22
CA GLY A 99 -1.56 10.94 6.87
C GLY A 99 -0.28 10.19 6.53
N PRO A 100 0.94 10.71 6.84
CA PRO A 100 2.19 10.05 6.48
C PRO A 100 2.38 8.62 7.03
N THR A 101 1.81 8.29 8.19
CA THR A 101 1.93 6.94 8.78
C THR A 101 0.92 5.97 8.20
N HIS A 102 -0.24 6.47 7.76
CA HIS A 102 -1.34 5.68 7.21
C HIS A 102 -1.31 5.57 5.67
N PHE A 103 -0.49 6.36 4.98
CA PHE A 103 -0.49 6.46 3.53
C PHE A 103 0.03 5.20 2.84
N LEU A 104 -0.73 4.71 1.86
CA LEU A 104 -0.39 3.55 1.02
C LEU A 104 0.09 3.96 -0.37
N GLY A 105 -0.47 5.04 -0.94
CA GLY A 105 -0.16 5.48 -2.29
C GLY A 105 -1.26 6.33 -2.92
N THR A 106 -1.16 6.55 -4.23
CA THR A 106 -2.14 7.27 -5.04
C THR A 106 -2.90 6.34 -5.96
N LEU A 107 -4.17 6.68 -6.21
CA LEU A 107 -5.02 6.01 -7.18
C LEU A 107 -5.65 7.06 -8.09
N GLY A 108 -5.32 7.05 -9.37
CA GLY A 108 -5.90 7.93 -10.36
C GLY A 108 -5.88 7.29 -11.75
N ALA A 109 -6.28 8.08 -12.75
CA ALA A 109 -6.30 7.62 -14.14
C ALA A 109 -4.92 7.21 -14.65
N PHE A 110 -3.85 7.84 -14.15
CA PHE A 110 -2.47 7.54 -14.55
C PHE A 110 -2.02 6.16 -14.08
N GLU A 111 -2.23 5.83 -12.80
CA GLU A 111 -1.87 4.52 -12.26
C GLU A 111 -2.65 3.39 -12.96
N ILE A 112 -3.95 3.60 -13.20
CA ILE A 112 -4.78 2.62 -13.91
C ILE A 112 -4.32 2.45 -15.37
N ALA A 113 -4.04 3.54 -16.08
CA ALA A 113 -3.58 3.48 -17.47
C ALA A 113 -2.24 2.75 -17.62
N SER A 114 -1.34 2.90 -16.65
CA SER A 114 -0.02 2.24 -16.66
C SER A 114 -0.15 0.70 -16.63
N GLU A 115 -1.14 0.16 -15.92
CA GLU A 115 -1.38 -1.28 -15.82
C GLU A 115 -2.35 -1.82 -16.89
N ALA A 116 -3.14 -0.94 -17.54
CA ALA A 116 -4.13 -1.32 -18.55
C ALA A 116 -3.54 -1.99 -19.81
N HIS A 117 -2.23 -1.94 -19.99
CA HIS A 117 -1.53 -2.54 -21.13
C HIS A 117 -1.58 -4.09 -21.12
N HIS A 118 -2.02 -4.72 -20.02
CA HIS A 118 -1.99 -6.18 -19.83
C HIS A 118 -3.37 -6.85 -19.69
N GLY A 119 -4.48 -6.14 -19.91
CA GLY A 119 -5.83 -6.69 -19.82
C GLY A 119 -6.60 -6.16 -18.60
N SER A 120 -7.16 -7.06 -17.77
CA SER A 120 -7.81 -6.66 -16.52
C SER A 120 -6.80 -5.99 -15.59
N VAL A 121 -7.07 -4.74 -15.22
CA VAL A 121 -6.16 -3.95 -14.38
C VAL A 121 -6.24 -4.43 -12.93
N THR A 122 -5.09 -4.84 -12.40
CA THR A 122 -4.89 -5.13 -10.98
C THR A 122 -3.86 -4.15 -10.44
N LEU A 123 -4.20 -3.46 -9.35
CA LEU A 123 -3.29 -2.55 -8.66
C LEU A 123 -2.97 -3.08 -7.27
N GLU A 124 -1.70 -3.07 -6.90
CA GLU A 124 -1.21 -3.56 -5.62
C GLU A 124 -0.52 -2.46 -4.83
N TYR A 125 -0.95 -2.24 -3.59
CA TYR A 125 -0.39 -1.26 -2.68
C TYR A 125 0.25 -1.96 -1.48
N PRO A 126 1.58 -1.84 -1.29
CA PRO A 126 2.25 -2.40 -0.12
C PRO A 126 1.67 -1.80 1.18
N ALA A 127 1.17 -2.65 2.07
CA ALA A 127 0.51 -2.23 3.31
C ALA A 127 1.36 -2.46 4.56
N THR A 128 2.32 -3.40 4.51
CA THR A 128 3.16 -3.78 5.66
C THR A 128 3.79 -2.58 6.38
N GLY A 129 4.39 -1.66 5.62
CA GLY A 129 5.05 -0.49 6.21
C GLY A 129 4.07 0.44 6.95
N ALA A 130 2.88 0.66 6.40
CA ALA A 130 1.85 1.44 7.08
C ALA A 130 1.35 0.71 8.35
N MET A 131 1.13 -0.60 8.28
CA MET A 131 0.71 -1.42 9.44
C MET A 131 1.69 -1.36 10.60
N VAL A 132 3.00 -1.41 10.31
CA VAL A 132 4.05 -1.26 11.31
C VAL A 132 4.03 0.15 11.91
N LYS A 133 4.05 1.19 11.07
CA LYS A 133 4.09 2.60 11.53
C LYS A 133 2.91 2.96 12.44
N ILE A 134 1.71 2.45 12.13
CA ILE A 134 0.49 2.72 12.92
C ILE A 134 0.34 1.76 14.10
N ARG A 135 1.28 0.81 14.28
CA ARG A 135 1.22 -0.26 15.28
C ARG A 135 -0.11 -0.99 15.23
N ALA A 136 -0.49 -1.42 14.03
CA ALA A 136 -1.78 -2.02 13.77
C ALA A 136 -2.00 -3.26 14.65
N SER A 137 -3.09 -3.28 15.41
CA SER A 137 -3.52 -4.48 16.13
C SER A 137 -3.88 -5.60 15.14
N ALA A 138 -3.67 -6.85 15.56
CA ALA A 138 -4.18 -8.04 14.88
C ALA A 138 -5.72 -7.98 14.76
N SER A 139 -6.19 -7.48 13.62
CA SER A 139 -7.60 -7.39 13.26
C SER A 139 -7.81 -8.07 11.93
N ARG A 140 -9.02 -8.59 11.71
CA ARG A 140 -9.47 -9.01 10.37
C ARG A 140 -10.08 -7.85 9.59
N GLU A 141 -10.44 -6.77 10.28
CA GLU A 141 -11.13 -5.61 9.73
C GLU A 141 -10.14 -4.48 9.54
N HIS A 142 -10.05 -3.99 8.30
CA HIS A 142 -9.20 -2.89 7.91
C HIS A 142 -10.01 -1.89 7.10
N VAL A 143 -9.88 -0.60 7.44
CA VAL A 143 -10.53 0.48 6.72
C VAL A 143 -9.56 1.01 5.68
N ILE A 144 -9.96 1.04 4.41
CA ILE A 144 -9.22 1.68 3.34
C ILE A 144 -9.91 2.99 3.00
N SER A 145 -9.24 4.11 3.24
CA SER A 145 -9.78 5.45 2.99
C SER A 145 -9.23 6.02 1.70
N PHE A 146 -10.13 6.57 0.90
CA PHE A 146 -9.88 7.22 -0.38
C PHE A 146 -10.17 8.70 -0.22
N VAL A 147 -9.12 9.50 -0.04
CA VAL A 147 -9.25 10.95 0.10
C VAL A 147 -9.10 11.57 -1.27
N ARG A 148 -10.19 12.14 -1.78
CA ARG A 148 -10.25 12.79 -3.08
C ARG A 148 -9.37 14.05 -3.09
N VAL A 149 -8.59 14.20 -4.16
CA VAL A 149 -7.85 15.42 -4.47
C VAL A 149 -8.25 15.88 -5.87
N ASP A 150 -8.79 17.09 -5.96
CA ASP A 150 -9.27 17.68 -7.20
C ASP A 150 -8.32 18.76 -7.71
N GLY A 151 -8.07 18.71 -9.02
CA GLY A 151 -7.57 19.84 -9.78
C GLY A 151 -8.71 20.68 -10.35
N THR A 152 -8.35 21.76 -11.06
CA THR A 152 -9.30 22.75 -11.59
C THR A 152 -10.38 22.16 -12.51
N SER A 153 -10.09 21.04 -13.17
CA SER A 153 -10.97 20.41 -14.18
C SER A 153 -11.48 19.04 -13.75
N ALA A 154 -11.56 18.78 -12.45
CA ALA A 154 -11.98 17.49 -11.94
C ALA A 154 -13.44 17.14 -12.36
N PRO A 155 -13.68 15.95 -12.93
CA PRO A 155 -15.01 15.52 -13.35
C PRO A 155 -15.88 15.18 -12.14
N ALA A 156 -17.18 15.42 -12.30
CA ALA A 156 -18.22 14.98 -11.37
C ALA A 156 -18.76 13.59 -11.76
N GLY A 157 -19.36 12.92 -10.78
CA GLY A 157 -19.91 11.57 -10.93
C GLY A 157 -18.86 10.49 -10.68
N GLN A 158 -19.23 9.24 -10.97
CA GLN A 158 -18.32 8.10 -10.80
C GLN A 158 -17.17 8.17 -11.80
N VAL A 159 -15.95 8.12 -11.29
CA VAL A 159 -14.71 8.25 -12.09
C VAL A 159 -13.89 6.97 -12.16
N ILE A 160 -13.95 6.13 -11.13
CA ILE A 160 -13.24 4.86 -11.04
C ILE A 160 -14.21 3.79 -10.53
N ALA A 161 -14.11 2.60 -11.11
CA ALA A 161 -14.76 1.39 -10.63
C ALA A 161 -13.69 0.33 -10.35
N ALA A 162 -13.87 -0.47 -9.30
CA ALA A 162 -13.10 -1.70 -9.09
C ALA A 162 -14.04 -2.85 -8.77
N GLY A 163 -13.83 -4.00 -9.42
CA GLY A 163 -14.61 -5.20 -9.18
C GLY A 163 -14.43 -5.73 -7.75
N GLU A 164 -13.21 -5.65 -7.22
CA GLU A 164 -12.90 -6.06 -5.86
C GLU A 164 -11.80 -5.22 -5.21
N LEU A 165 -11.96 -4.98 -3.92
CA LEU A 165 -10.93 -4.48 -3.02
C LEU A 165 -10.71 -5.51 -1.91
N ARG A 166 -9.46 -5.95 -1.73
CA ARG A 166 -9.10 -6.95 -0.72
C ARG A 166 -7.74 -6.70 -0.10
N LEU A 167 -7.51 -7.31 1.06
CA LEU A 167 -6.21 -7.39 1.71
C LEU A 167 -5.66 -8.78 1.44
N GLU A 168 -4.40 -8.86 0.98
CA GLU A 168 -3.73 -10.12 0.69
C GLU A 168 -2.40 -10.24 1.44
N LEU A 169 -2.11 -11.46 1.86
CA LEU A 169 -0.80 -11.85 2.35
C LEU A 169 0.08 -12.27 1.16
N SER A 170 1.32 -11.80 1.16
CA SER A 170 2.33 -12.13 0.15
C SER A 170 3.55 -12.79 0.78
N THR A 171 4.26 -13.57 -0.03
CA THR A 171 5.54 -14.20 0.36
C THR A 171 6.74 -13.37 -0.09
N GLU A 172 6.48 -12.24 -0.76
CA GLU A 172 7.47 -11.26 -1.17
C GLU A 172 7.98 -10.45 0.02
N ALA A 173 9.23 -9.98 -0.05
CA ALA A 173 9.79 -9.11 0.96
C ALA A 173 8.97 -7.80 1.08
N PRO A 174 8.80 -7.25 2.29
CA PRO A 174 8.00 -6.05 2.50
C PRO A 174 8.63 -4.78 1.93
N PHE A 175 9.96 -4.77 1.70
CA PHE A 175 10.69 -3.63 1.16
C PHE A 175 11.77 -4.08 0.17
N ILE A 176 11.98 -3.29 -0.89
CA ILE A 176 13.11 -3.46 -1.80
C ILE A 176 14.38 -2.98 -1.08
N LYS A 177 15.30 -3.90 -0.77
CA LYS A 177 16.62 -3.56 -0.23
C LYS A 177 17.52 -3.04 -1.37
N SER A 178 17.59 -1.72 -1.56
CA SER A 178 18.59 -1.14 -2.46
C SER A 178 20.00 -1.40 -1.89
N LYS A 179 20.92 -1.97 -2.69
CA LYS A 179 22.34 -2.03 -2.31
C LYS A 179 22.87 -0.62 -2.15
N ARG A 180 23.33 -0.23 -0.96
CA ARG A 180 24.09 1.01 -0.81
C ARG A 180 25.40 0.86 -1.59
N VAL A 181 25.48 1.50 -2.75
CA VAL A 181 26.77 1.74 -3.41
C VAL A 181 27.44 2.86 -2.63
N LYS A 182 28.57 2.57 -1.98
CA LYS A 182 29.40 3.61 -1.36
C LYS A 182 29.90 4.49 -2.52
N PRO A 183 29.61 5.81 -2.55
CA PRO A 183 30.13 6.65 -3.63
C PRO A 183 31.64 6.49 -3.68
N GLY A 184 32.16 6.18 -4.86
CA GLY A 184 33.60 6.08 -5.07
C GLY A 184 34.21 7.45 -4.84
N ARG A 185 35.42 7.50 -4.26
CA ARG A 185 36.18 8.75 -4.04
C ARG A 185 36.45 9.55 -5.32
N ASN A 186 36.12 8.99 -6.49
CA ASN A 186 36.40 9.56 -7.82
C ASN A 186 35.14 10.12 -8.53
N ASP A 187 33.96 10.07 -7.91
CA ASP A 187 32.70 10.52 -8.54
C ASP A 187 32.35 12.00 -8.28
N ILE A 188 33.31 12.80 -7.81
CA ILE A 188 33.15 14.25 -7.64
C ILE A 188 33.90 14.94 -8.79
N PRO A 189 33.24 15.41 -9.85
CA PRO A 189 33.89 16.31 -10.80
C PRO A 189 34.16 17.65 -10.08
N TYR A 190 35.42 18.09 -10.11
CA TYR A 190 35.83 19.45 -9.73
C TYR A 190 35.21 20.48 -10.68
#